data_AF-A0AAN8BPH1-F1
#
_entry.id   AF-A0AAN8BPH1-F1
#
_cell.length_a   1.000
_cell.length_b   1.000
_cell.length_c   1.000
_cell.angle_alpha   90.00
_cell.angle_beta   90.00
_cell.angle_gamma   90.00
#
_symmetry.space_group_name_H-M   'P 1'
#
loop_
_entity.id
_entity.type
_entity.pdbx_description
1 polymer ?
#
loop_
_entity_poly.entity_id
_entity_poly.type
_entity_poly.pdbx_seq_one_letter_code
_entity_poly.pdbx_strand_id
1 'polypeptide(L)'
;MAAPVPLHNLQFLVPVDGGMAKLQAMIPPANWNPEQQTIQWKIPSLSHRSENGGVGALLGRFQMTEGPCKPSQLAVQFSSEGCTLSGCDIQLLGTGYRLSLIKKRFAAGKYLADN
;
A
#
# COMPACT_ATOMS: atom_id res chain seq x y z
N MET A 1 -10.38 -21.75 6.60
CA MET A 1 -9.57 -20.52 6.35
C MET A 1 -10.51 -19.33 6.49
N ALA A 2 -10.21 -18.36 7.35
CA ALA A 2 -11.08 -17.18 7.50
C ALA A 2 -11.12 -16.38 6.19
N ALA A 3 -12.25 -15.71 5.90
CA ALA A 3 -12.37 -14.88 4.71
C ALA A 3 -11.33 -13.74 4.75
N PRO A 4 -10.69 -13.40 3.60
CA PRO A 4 -9.70 -12.34 3.55
C PRO A 4 -10.33 -10.99 3.89
N VAL A 5 -9.72 -10.31 4.85
CA VAL A 5 -10.13 -8.98 5.32
C VAL A 5 -9.55 -7.91 4.39
N PRO A 6 -10.29 -6.82 4.09
CA PRO A 6 -9.79 -5.72 3.27
C PRO A 6 -8.50 -5.09 3.81
N LEU A 7 -7.68 -4.62 2.88
CA LEU A 7 -6.63 -3.64 3.15
C LEU A 7 -7.21 -2.24 3.01
N HIS A 8 -6.70 -1.31 3.80
CA HIS A 8 -7.13 0.08 3.87
C HIS A 8 -5.95 1.03 3.79
N ASN A 9 -6.24 2.25 3.31
CA ASN A 9 -5.27 3.35 3.22
C ASN A 9 -4.01 2.93 2.46
N LEU A 10 -4.17 2.24 1.34
CA LEU A 10 -3.04 1.79 0.55
C LEU A 10 -2.37 3.01 -0.09
N GLN A 11 -1.05 3.09 0.06
CA GLN A 11 -0.24 4.13 -0.56
C GLN A 11 0.90 3.46 -1.32
N PHE A 12 1.07 3.84 -2.58
CA PHE A 12 2.18 3.41 -3.43
C PHE A 12 3.03 4.65 -3.69
N LEU A 13 4.30 4.60 -3.34
CA LEU A 13 5.23 5.72 -3.49
C LEU A 13 6.43 5.27 -4.32
N VAL A 14 6.72 5.98 -5.40
CA VAL A 14 7.87 5.69 -6.26
C VAL A 14 8.66 6.99 -6.49
N PRO A 15 9.94 7.04 -6.08
CA PRO A 15 10.85 8.10 -6.51
C PRO A 15 11.15 8.01 -8.00
N VAL A 16 11.18 9.13 -8.72
CA VAL A 16 11.57 9.19 -10.12
C VAL A 16 12.93 9.88 -10.17
N ASP A 17 13.98 9.07 -10.17
CA ASP A 17 15.37 9.56 -10.18
C ASP A 17 15.89 9.68 -11.60
N GLY A 18 16.53 10.80 -11.93
CA GLY A 18 17.07 11.06 -13.28
C GLY A 18 16.80 12.45 -13.84
N GLY A 19 16.82 13.50 -13.01
CA GLY A 19 16.64 14.89 -13.47
C GLY A 19 15.18 15.36 -13.46
N MET A 20 14.90 16.55 -14.02
CA MET A 20 13.55 17.11 -13.99
C MET A 20 12.58 16.30 -14.86
N ALA A 21 11.66 15.57 -14.21
CA ALA A 21 10.61 14.82 -14.89
C ALA A 21 9.35 15.65 -15.09
N LYS A 22 8.83 15.65 -16.34
CA LYS A 22 7.52 16.20 -16.68
C LYS A 22 6.51 15.06 -16.79
N LEU A 23 5.53 15.04 -15.90
CA LEU A 23 4.44 14.08 -15.93
C LEU A 23 3.65 14.20 -17.25
N GLN A 24 3.45 13.07 -17.94
CA GLN A 24 2.63 12.98 -19.16
C GLN A 24 1.28 12.32 -18.91
N ALA A 25 1.27 11.18 -18.20
CA ALA A 25 0.06 10.44 -17.93
C ALA A 25 0.18 9.66 -16.62
N MET A 26 -0.96 9.47 -15.95
CA MET A 26 -1.08 8.66 -14.73
C MET A 26 -2.43 7.95 -14.76
N ILE A 27 -2.42 6.63 -14.61
CA ILE A 27 -3.64 5.81 -14.57
C ILE A 27 -3.46 4.75 -13.49
N PRO A 28 -4.29 4.72 -12.44
CA PRO A 28 -5.31 5.69 -12.05
C PRO A 28 -4.71 7.05 -11.65
N PRO A 29 -5.53 8.08 -11.38
CA PRO A 29 -5.05 9.37 -10.90
C PRO A 29 -4.13 9.23 -9.68
N ALA A 30 -3.05 10.00 -9.68
CA ALA A 30 -2.01 9.98 -8.66
C ALA A 30 -1.61 11.41 -8.28
N ASN A 31 -0.83 11.54 -7.22
CA ASN A 31 -0.21 12.79 -6.81
C ASN A 31 1.25 12.77 -7.26
N TRP A 32 1.64 13.74 -8.09
CA TRP A 32 3.03 13.98 -8.44
C TRP A 32 3.61 15.09 -7.56
N ASN A 33 4.69 14.81 -6.84
CA ASN A 33 5.44 15.81 -6.08
C ASN A 33 6.73 16.17 -6.82
N PRO A 34 6.81 17.35 -7.45
CA PRO A 34 8.00 17.78 -8.19
C PRO A 34 9.19 18.14 -7.28
N GLU A 35 8.97 18.53 -6.02
CA GLU A 35 10.06 18.89 -5.10
C GLU A 35 10.85 17.65 -4.67
N GLN A 36 10.14 16.55 -4.41
CA GLN A 36 10.75 15.28 -4.04
C GLN A 36 11.00 14.36 -5.24
N GLN A 37 10.51 14.75 -6.43
CA GLN A 37 10.43 13.90 -7.62
C GLN A 37 9.78 12.54 -7.31
N THR A 38 8.65 12.53 -6.58
CA THR A 38 7.96 11.28 -6.20
C THR A 38 6.54 11.24 -6.75
N ILE A 39 6.14 10.11 -7.30
CA ILE A 39 4.73 9.83 -7.61
C ILE A 39 4.10 8.99 -6.50
N GLN A 40 2.87 9.34 -6.13
CA GLN A 40 2.11 8.68 -5.08
C GLN A 40 0.70 8.32 -5.55
N TRP A 41 0.31 7.05 -5.44
CA TRP A 41 -1.08 6.62 -5.57
C TRP A 41 -1.68 6.32 -4.20
N LYS A 42 -2.94 6.69 -4.01
CA LYS A 42 -3.71 6.37 -2.80
C LYS A 42 -4.95 5.57 -3.18
N ILE A 43 -5.08 4.37 -2.63
CA ILE A 43 -6.25 3.51 -2.83
C ILE A 43 -6.93 3.35 -1.46
N PRO A 44 -8.19 3.78 -1.30
CA PRO A 44 -8.87 3.75 0.00
C PRO A 44 -9.01 2.35 0.59
N SER A 45 -9.36 1.37 -0.25
CA SER A 45 -9.51 -0.02 0.16
C SER A 45 -9.26 -1.00 -0.99
N LEU A 46 -8.72 -2.17 -0.64
CA LEU A 46 -8.49 -3.28 -1.55
C LEU A 46 -9.03 -4.57 -0.93
N SER A 47 -9.88 -5.28 -1.65
CA SER A 47 -10.50 -6.53 -1.20
C SER A 47 -10.92 -7.39 -2.39
N HIS A 48 -11.35 -8.63 -2.13
CA HIS A 48 -11.95 -9.50 -3.15
C HIS A 48 -13.22 -8.93 -3.81
N ARG A 49 -13.85 -7.92 -3.20
CA ARG A 49 -15.03 -7.21 -3.75
C ARG A 49 -14.67 -5.95 -4.52
N SER A 50 -13.40 -5.55 -4.49
CA SER A 50 -12.92 -4.43 -5.30
C SER A 50 -13.00 -4.79 -6.79
N GLU A 51 -12.92 -3.78 -7.64
CA GLU A 51 -12.86 -3.96 -9.09
C GLU A 51 -11.79 -5.00 -9.46
N ASN A 52 -12.09 -5.86 -10.43
CA ASN A 52 -11.25 -6.97 -10.87
C ASN A 52 -10.79 -7.91 -9.73
N GLY A 53 -11.58 -8.04 -8.66
CA GLY A 53 -11.27 -8.91 -7.52
C GLY A 53 -10.09 -8.42 -6.68
N GLY A 54 -9.73 -7.14 -6.78
CA GLY A 54 -8.56 -6.57 -6.12
C GLY A 54 -7.25 -6.68 -6.91
N VAL A 55 -7.33 -7.04 -8.20
CA VAL A 55 -6.18 -7.04 -9.11
C VAL A 55 -6.23 -5.79 -9.99
N GLY A 56 -5.12 -5.07 -10.11
CA GLY A 56 -5.07 -3.85 -10.90
C GLY A 56 -3.66 -3.46 -11.31
N ALA A 57 -3.55 -2.35 -12.03
CA ALA A 57 -2.28 -1.79 -12.50
C ALA A 57 -2.21 -0.30 -12.16
N LEU A 58 -1.00 0.17 -11.83
CA LEU A 58 -0.67 1.58 -11.65
C LEU A 58 0.36 1.95 -12.72
N LEU A 59 0.03 2.95 -13.54
CA LEU A 59 0.81 3.38 -14.68
C LEU A 59 1.17 4.85 -14.51
N GLY A 60 2.46 5.16 -14.59
CA GLY A 60 2.98 6.53 -14.62
C GLY A 60 3.89 6.71 -15.82
N ARG A 61 3.64 7.76 -16.63
CA ARG A 61 4.46 8.11 -17.79
C ARG A 61 5.09 9.48 -17.57
N PHE A 62 6.40 9.54 -17.70
CA PHE A 62 7.20 10.74 -17.51
C PHE A 62 8.02 11.04 -18.76
N GLN A 63 8.13 12.34 -19.07
CA GLN A 63 9.08 12.86 -20.02
C GLN A 63 10.27 13.41 -19.25
N MET A 64 11.43 12.79 -19.41
CA MET A 64 12.66 13.26 -18.79
C MET A 64 13.23 14.40 -19.63
N THR A 65 13.72 15.44 -18.96
CA THR A 65 14.43 16.55 -19.63
C THR A 65 15.94 16.30 -19.70
N GLU A 66 16.50 15.52 -18.78
CA GLU A 66 17.92 15.20 -18.71
C GLU A 66 18.14 13.69 -18.52
N GLY A 67 18.76 13.04 -19.50
CA GLY A 67 19.19 11.65 -19.37
C GLY A 67 18.08 10.60 -19.17
N PRO A 68 18.46 9.32 -19.04
CA PRO A 68 17.54 8.25 -18.72
C PRO A 68 17.20 8.24 -17.22
N CYS A 69 15.94 7.92 -16.89
CA CYS A 69 15.52 7.65 -15.52
C CYS A 69 16.19 6.37 -14.99
N LYS A 70 16.66 6.39 -13.74
CA LYS A 70 17.10 5.18 -13.03
C LYS A 70 15.89 4.55 -12.33
N PRO A 71 15.62 3.26 -12.54
CA PRO A 71 14.59 2.56 -11.77
C PRO A 71 14.86 2.69 -10.27
N SER A 72 13.79 2.93 -9.51
CA SER A 72 13.84 3.06 -8.06
C SER A 72 12.87 2.07 -7.40
N GLN A 73 13.05 1.86 -6.11
CA GLN A 73 12.20 0.95 -5.35
C GLN A 73 10.82 1.56 -5.11
N LEU A 74 9.77 0.77 -5.38
CA LEU A 74 8.40 1.07 -4.97
C LEU A 74 8.25 0.80 -3.48
N ALA A 75 7.78 1.79 -2.73
CA ALA A 75 7.37 1.62 -1.33
C ALA A 75 5.85 1.54 -1.21
N VAL A 76 5.35 0.57 -0.43
CA VAL A 76 3.91 0.37 -0.22
C VAL A 76 3.58 0.47 1.26
N GLN A 77 2.52 1.21 1.59
CA GLN A 77 1.92 1.25 2.92
C GLN A 77 0.47 0.81 2.86
N PHE A 78 0.00 0.11 3.88
CA PHE A 78 -1.41 -0.25 4.05
C PHE A 78 -1.67 -0.66 5.50
N SER A 79 -2.95 -0.76 5.87
CA SER A 79 -3.42 -1.21 7.17
C SER A 79 -4.60 -2.17 7.03
N SER A 80 -4.83 -3.03 8.01
CA SER A 80 -6.01 -3.91 8.08
C SER A 80 -6.40 -4.14 9.53
N GLU A 81 -7.70 -4.15 9.80
CA GLU A 81 -8.28 -4.35 11.13
C GLU A 81 -9.28 -5.50 11.12
N GLY A 82 -9.38 -6.22 12.23
CA GLY A 82 -10.27 -7.38 12.39
C GLY A 82 -9.59 -8.73 12.19
N CYS A 83 -8.30 -8.78 11.82
CA CYS A 83 -7.56 -10.04 11.65
C CYS A 83 -6.08 -9.91 11.99
N THR A 84 -5.40 -11.06 12.06
CA THR A 84 -3.95 -11.19 12.18
C THR A 84 -3.42 -12.08 11.07
N LEU A 85 -2.18 -11.84 10.64
CA LEU A 85 -1.50 -12.71 9.67
C LEU A 85 -1.11 -14.06 10.30
N SER A 86 -0.82 -14.08 11.61
CA SER A 86 -0.43 -15.29 12.33
C SER A 86 -1.59 -16.23 12.66
N GLY A 87 -2.83 -15.74 12.61
CA GLY A 87 -4.00 -16.48 13.10
C GLY A 87 -4.03 -16.71 14.61
N CYS A 88 -3.09 -16.14 15.38
CA CYS A 88 -3.05 -16.32 16.84
C CYS A 88 -4.27 -15.72 17.52
N ASP A 89 -4.66 -16.34 18.64
CA ASP A 89 -5.68 -15.84 19.54
C ASP A 89 -5.23 -15.92 21.00
N ILE A 90 -5.99 -15.28 21.89
CA ILE A 90 -5.73 -15.28 23.32
C ILE A 90 -6.97 -15.75 24.08
N GLN A 91 -6.75 -16.58 25.08
CA GLN A 91 -7.76 -17.02 26.03
C GLN A 91 -7.27 -16.80 27.45
N LEU A 92 -8.16 -16.36 28.33
CA LEU A 92 -7.89 -16.28 29.76
C LEU A 92 -8.15 -17.63 30.42
N LEU A 93 -7.26 -18.03 31.33
CA LEU A 93 -7.42 -19.19 32.18
C LEU A 93 -7.70 -18.71 33.62
N GLY A 94 -8.65 -19.34 34.30
CA GLY A 94 -9.08 -18.96 35.65
C GLY A 94 -10.26 -18.00 35.69
N THR A 95 -10.79 -17.77 36.90
CA THR A 95 -11.98 -16.94 37.14
C THR A 95 -11.62 -15.54 37.63
N GLY A 96 -12.52 -14.57 37.45
CA GLY A 96 -12.34 -13.19 37.96
C GLY A 96 -11.83 -12.18 36.93
N TYR A 97 -11.47 -12.63 35.73
CA TYR A 97 -11.04 -11.78 34.62
C TYR A 97 -11.94 -11.94 33.40
N ARG A 98 -12.05 -10.88 32.60
CA ARG A 98 -12.73 -10.91 31.30
C ARG A 98 -11.96 -10.07 30.29
N LEU A 99 -11.90 -10.55 29.04
CA LEU A 99 -11.48 -9.73 27.91
C LEU A 99 -12.71 -8.96 27.42
N SER A 100 -12.69 -7.64 27.57
CA SER A 100 -13.77 -6.78 27.06
C SER A 100 -13.72 -6.64 25.54
N LEU A 101 -12.52 -6.70 24.96
CA LEU A 101 -12.27 -6.58 23.53
C LEU A 101 -10.90 -7.18 23.18
N ILE A 102 -10.85 -7.97 22.11
CA ILE A 102 -9.60 -8.42 21.49
C ILE A 102 -9.45 -7.66 20.17
N LYS A 103 -8.50 -6.73 20.11
CA LYS A 103 -8.20 -5.98 18.88
C LYS A 103 -7.15 -6.73 18.06
N LYS A 104 -7.53 -7.12 16.83
CA LYS A 104 -6.64 -7.76 15.85
C LYS A 104 -6.43 -6.81 14.68
N ARG A 105 -5.17 -6.55 14.32
CA ARG A 105 -4.80 -5.67 13.21
C ARG A 105 -3.39 -5.97 12.72
N PHE A 106 -3.10 -5.58 11.49
CA PHE A 106 -1.74 -5.51 10.96
C PHE A 106 -1.58 -4.32 10.02
N ALA A 107 -0.34 -3.94 9.75
CA ALA A 107 0.00 -2.88 8.81
C ALA A 107 1.28 -3.24 8.07
N ALA A 108 1.50 -2.61 6.92
CA ALA A 108 2.77 -2.72 6.21
C ALA A 108 3.92 -2.18 7.06
N GLY A 109 4.99 -2.96 7.17
CA GLY A 109 6.29 -2.48 7.63
C GLY A 109 7.11 -1.94 6.47
N LYS A 110 8.36 -2.40 6.33
CA LYS A 110 9.17 -2.17 5.13
C LYS A 110 8.68 -3.07 3.99
N TYR A 111 7.71 -2.59 3.21
CA TYR A 111 7.16 -3.30 2.06
C TYR A 111 7.64 -2.65 0.76
N LEU A 112 8.61 -3.28 0.10
CA LEU A 112 9.29 -2.74 -1.08
C LEU A 112 9.18 -3.70 -2.26
N ALA A 113 9.14 -3.15 -3.47
CA ALA A 113 9.35 -3.89 -4.69
C ALA A 113 10.47 -3.23 -5.50
N ASP A 114 11.36 -4.05 -6.04
CA ASP A 114 12.45 -3.64 -6.92
C ASP A 114 12.25 -4.24 -8.33
N ASN A 115 13.06 -3.82 -9.29
CA ASN A 115 13.01 -4.28 -10.68
C ASN A 115 14.20 -5.19 -11.04
#